data_AF-A0A559KFY7-F1
#
_entry.id   AF-A0A559KFY7-F1
#
_cell.length_a   1.000
_cell.length_b   1.000
_cell.length_c   1.000
_cell.angle_alpha   90.00
_cell.angle_beta   90.00
_cell.angle_gamma   90.00
#
_symmetry.space_group_name_H-M   'P 1'
#
loop_
_entity.id
_entity.type
_entity.pdbx_description
1 polymer ?
#
loop_
_entity_poly.entity_id
_entity_poly.type
_entity_poly.pdbx_seq_one_letter_code
_entity_poly.pdbx_strand_id
1 'polypeptide(L)' 'MKFVTDTRLKQLEDLVQSIPDVKERAFALHLLNSIRSDIDDNYAEIQRPISLPGLSSKPRKRPN' A
#
# COMPACT_ATOMS: atom_id res chain seq x y z
N MET A 1 -8.35 2.23 6.26
CA MET A 1 -7.07 1.66 6.73
C MET A 1 -5.87 2.47 6.23
N LYS A 2 -5.79 2.81 4.93
CA LYS A 2 -4.70 3.62 4.35
C LYS A 2 -4.26 4.84 5.18
N PHE A 3 -5.19 5.71 5.58
CA PHE A 3 -4.88 6.91 6.38
C PHE A 3 -4.23 6.62 7.75
N VAL A 4 -4.63 5.54 8.43
CA VAL A 4 -4.04 5.13 9.71
C VAL A 4 -2.63 4.59 9.50
N THR A 5 -2.42 3.85 8.40
CA THR A 5 -1.10 3.34 8.00
C THR A 5 -0.16 4.50 7.65
N ASP A 6 -0.61 5.47 6.87
CA ASP A 6 0.18 6.66 6.49
C ASP A 6 0.63 7.47 7.71
N THR A 7 -0.28 7.65 8.68
CA THR A 7 0.01 8.37 9.93
C THR A 7 1.09 7.66 10.75
N ARG A 8 1.02 6.33 10.86
CA ARG A 8 2.01 5.53 11.58
C ARG A 8 3.37 5.50 10.89
N LEU A 9 3.39 5.43 9.55
CA LEU A 9 4.63 5.51 8.77
C LEU A 9 5.32 6.86 8.94
N LYS A 10 4.54 7.96 8.99
CA LYS A 10 5.05 9.31 9.27
C LYS A 10 5.70 9.38 10.65
N GLN A 11 5.03 8.87 11.68
CA GLN A 11 5.58 8.84 13.04
C GLN A 11 6.87 8.00 13.14
N LEU A 12 6.94 6.87 12.43
CA LEU A 12 8.14 6.06 12.35
C LEU A 12 9.29 6.78 11.64
N GLU A 13 8.99 7.53 10.57
CA GLU A 13 9.97 8.35 9.87
C GLU A 13 10.56 9.42 10.80
N ASP A 14 9.72 10.12 11.56
CA ASP A 14 10.16 11.12 12.54
C ASP A 14 11.03 10.49 13.65
N LEU A 15 10.68 9.29 14.13
CA LEU A 15 11.49 8.54 15.10
C LEU A 15 12.84 8.14 14.52
N VAL A 16 12.88 7.65 13.28
CA VAL A 16 14.13 7.29 12.61
C VAL A 16 15.04 8.50 12.43
N GLN A 17 14.48 9.69 12.15
CA GLN A 17 15.28 10.92 12.06
C GLN A 17 15.96 11.30 13.39
N SER A 18 15.45 10.83 14.53
CA SER A 18 16.08 11.06 15.84
C SER A 18 17.30 10.19 16.13
N ILE A 19 17.58 9.17 15.30
CA ILE A 19 18.74 8.29 15.46
C ILE A 19 20.02 9.09 15.17
N PRO A 20 20.98 9.19 16.10
CA PRO A 20 22.16 10.02 15.92
C PRO A 20 23.17 9.40 14.94
N ASP A 21 23.35 8.07 14.98
CA ASP A 21 24.26 7.38 14.08
C ASP A 21 23.76 7.42 12.64
N VAL A 22 24.60 7.90 11.73
CA VAL A 22 24.23 8.14 10.33
C VAL A 22 24.00 6.82 9.58
N LYS A 23 24.77 5.77 9.89
CA LYS A 23 24.67 4.48 9.22
C LYS A 23 23.43 3.72 9.66
N GLU A 24 23.16 3.70 10.96
CA GLU A 24 21.94 3.11 11.52
C GLU A 24 20.70 3.86 11.05
N ARG A 25 20.73 5.20 11.03
CA ARG A 25 19.63 6.03 10.49
C ARG A 25 19.38 5.72 9.01
N ALA A 26 20.43 5.65 8.20
CA ALA A 26 20.29 5.33 6.78
C ALA A 26 19.72 3.93 6.55
N PHE A 27 20.17 2.94 7.32
CA PHE A 27 19.64 1.58 7.27
C PHE A 27 18.16 1.53 7.68
N ALA A 28 17.80 2.19 8.79
CA ALA A 28 16.41 2.26 9.25
C ALA A 28 15.49 2.97 8.25
N LEU A 29 15.95 4.06 7.62
CA LEU A 29 15.21 4.73 6.53
C LEU A 29 15.01 3.80 5.33
N HIS A 30 16.04 3.05 4.95
CA HIS A 30 15.92 2.09 3.85
C HIS A 30 14.87 1.02 4.15
N LEU A 31 14.87 0.46 5.36
CA LEU A 31 13.88 -0.53 5.79
C LEU A 31 12.46 0.05 5.79
N LEU A 32 12.29 1.27 6.32
CA LEU A 32 10.98 1.95 6.33
C LEU A 32 10.44 2.17 4.92
N ASN A 33 11.31 2.53 3.96
CA ASN A 33 10.93 2.67 2.56
C ASN A 33 10.53 1.35 1.92
N SER A 34 11.22 0.24 2.23
CA SER A 34 10.82 -1.09 1.77
C SER A 34 9.42 -1.45 2.25
N ILE A 35 9.13 -1.22 3.54
CA ILE A 35 7.81 -1.48 4.12
C ILE A 35 6.73 -0.61 3.46
N ARG A 36 7.03 0.66 3.17
CA ARG A 36 6.09 1.56 2.49
C ARG A 36 5.73 1.01 1.09
N SER A 37 6.72 0.56 0.33
CA SER A 37 6.49 -0.09 -0.98
C SER A 37 5.66 -1.36 -0.87
N ASP A 38 5.99 -2.26 0.06
CA ASP A 38 5.24 -3.51 0.25
C ASP A 38 3.77 -3.25 0.61
N ILE A 39 3.51 -2.22 1.42
CA ILE A 39 2.16 -1.80 1.80
C ILE A 39 1.41 -1.26 0.57
N ASP A 40 2.04 -0.41 -0.22
CA ASP A 40 1.42 0.17 -1.42
C ASP A 40 1.09 -0.91 -2.46
N ASP A 41 2.00 -1.86 -2.68
CA ASP A 41 1.79 -3.00 -3.57
C ASP A 41 0.64 -3.89 -3.09
N ASN A 42 0.59 -4.22 -1.80
CA ASN A 42 -0.50 -4.99 -1.21
C ASN A 42 -1.86 -4.27 -1.31
N TYR A 43 -1.90 -2.95 -1.06
CA TYR A 43 -3.13 -2.17 -1.25
C TYR A 43 -3.55 -2.13 -2.72
N ALA A 44 -2.60 -2.08 -3.66
CA ALA A 44 -2.89 -2.14 -5.09
C ALA A 44 -3.48 -3.50 -5.49
N GLU A 45 -2.99 -4.61 -4.93
CA GLU A 45 -3.54 -5.94 -5.16
C GLU A 45 -4.97 -6.10 -4.64
N ILE A 46 -5.27 -5.57 -3.45
CA ILE A 46 -6.64 -5.58 -2.88
C ILE A 46 -7.62 -4.77 -3.74
N GLN A 47 -7.15 -3.71 -4.41
CA GLN A 47 -7.97 -2.87 -5.29
C GLN A 47 -8.17 -3.46 -6.69
N ARG A 48 -7.45 -4.52 -7.07
CA ARG A 48 -7.69 -5.17 -8.37
C ARG A 48 -9.07 -5.83 -8.33
N PRO A 49 -9.98 -5.47 -9.24
CA PRO A 49 -11.24 -6.18 -9.35
C PRO A 49 -10.94 -7.65 -9.66
N ILE A 50 -11.54 -8.55 -8.89
CA ILE A 50 -11.44 -9.99 -9.14
C ILE A 50 -12.09 -10.25 -10.50
N SER A 51 -11.27 -10.50 -11.52
CA SER A 51 -11.75 -11.01 -12.80
C SER A 51 -12.24 -12.43 -12.59
N LEU A 52 -13.52 -12.58 -12.25
CA LEU A 52 -14.18 -13.88 -12.19
C LEU A 52 -14.42 -14.34 -13.64
N PRO A 53 -13.68 -15.35 -14.15
CA PRO A 53 -13.89 -15.86 -15.49
C PRO A 53 -15.25 -16.56 -15.53
N GLY A 54 -16.24 -15.96 -16.20
CA GLY A 54 -17.59 -16.51 -16.33
C GLY A 54 -18.72 -15.51 -16.10
N LEU A 55 -18.46 -14.36 -15.47
CA LEU A 55 -19.42 -13.26 -15.36
C LEU A 55 -19.36 -12.37 -16.60
N SER A 56 -19.69 -12.93 -17.76
CA SER A 56 -20.03 -12.12 -18.93
C SER A 56 -21.38 -11.44 -18.64
N SER A 57 -21.34 -10.15 -18.31
CA SER A 57 -22.51 -9.26 -18.29
C SER A 57 -23.09 -9.16 -19.71
N LYS A 58 -23.87 -10.16 -20.11
CA LYS A 58 -24.67 -10.10 -21.33
C LYS A 58 -25.61 -8.90 -21.21
N PRO A 59 -25.61 -7.95 -22.17
CA PRO A 59 -26.62 -6.90 -22.19
C PRO A 59 -27.97 -7.56 -22.42
N ARG A 60 -28.86 -7.46 -21.42
CA ARG A 60 -30.23 -7.95 -21.47
C ARG A 60 -30.99 -7.12 -22.52
N LYS A 61 -31.03 -7.61 -23.77
CA LYS A 61 -31.93 -7.06 -24.80
C LYS A 61 -33.36 -7.15 -24.25
N ARG A 62 -33.98 -6.00 -23.98
CA ARG A 62 -35.41 -5.91 -23.70
C ARG A 62 -36.15 -6.17 -25.01
N PRO A 63 -37.11 -7.09 -25.07
CA PRO A 63 -38.01 -7.18 -26.21
C PRO A 63 -39.00 -6.00 -26.17
N ASN A 64 -39.31 -5.48 -27.36
CA ASN A 64 -40.36 -4.50 -27.62
C ASN A 64 -41.74 -5.04 -27.25
#